data_AF-B4NB92-F1
#
_entry.id   AF-B4NB92-F1
#
_cell.length_a   1.000
_cell.length_b   1.000
_cell.length_c   1.000
_cell.angle_alpha   90.00
_cell.angle_beta   90.00
_cell.angle_gamma   90.00
#
_symmetry.space_group_name_H-M   'P 1'
#
loop_
_entity.id
_entity.type
_entity.pdbx_description
1 polymer ?
#
loop_
_entity_poly.entity_id
_entity_poly.type
_entity_poly.pdbx_seq_one_letter_code
_entity_poly.pdbx_strand_id
1 'polypeptide(L)'
;MDGEIVKVTSRTRFMTPEELSMQAVCKQLYRNQIFRGFYVERCFIQQIGDYRDVIALERGERELEKLLLKSAAQLQIFYQRIVPRMWIGISCTTSRQQQNQLETCILTELNDLAFGEYWFCIRTLRFRDEEVQYKIKMVRPVDSQESSRSRHSLSSISGRTLTDRTEPTVKENEKVDSANNSESYSNIGLSDFAALLSNWRESIKVTVYDFMANDVNKRNLVGVIRFLVLAIVGIVSGLVMGLRFIGIFAVRFLYELSRFTHTATPIVFKLIDFMNKLVGGFFILLTMVWKDLIVNRGKKPPLDENRPLPRLTYEPSRFEIRQRRSTHYNSISNFQ
;
A
#
# COMPACT_ATOMS: atom_id res chain seq x y z
N MET A 1 -34.35 32.22 13.35
CA MET A 1 -33.40 31.46 14.20
C MET A 1 -32.65 30.60 13.22
N ASP A 2 -31.56 31.17 12.75
CA ASP A 2 -31.02 30.88 11.44
C ASP A 2 -29.99 29.76 11.57
N GLY A 3 -30.25 28.66 10.87
CA GLY A 3 -29.37 27.50 10.83
C GLY A 3 -28.16 27.80 9.97
N GLU A 4 -27.07 28.16 10.63
CA GLU A 4 -25.77 28.35 9.98
C GLU A 4 -25.20 26.99 9.58
N ILE A 5 -25.26 26.70 8.28
CA ILE A 5 -24.63 25.51 7.68
C ILE A 5 -23.12 25.74 7.68
N VAL A 6 -22.45 25.22 8.70
CA VAL A 6 -20.99 25.20 8.79
C VAL A 6 -20.45 24.29 7.68
N LYS A 7 -20.04 24.89 6.56
CA LYS A 7 -19.20 24.24 5.55
C LYS A 7 -17.86 23.91 6.19
N VAL A 8 -17.64 22.62 6.48
CA VAL A 8 -16.33 22.07 6.87
C VAL A 8 -15.38 22.29 5.70
N THR A 9 -14.64 23.38 5.78
CA THR A 9 -13.58 23.71 4.84
C THR A 9 -12.38 22.89 5.27
N SER A 10 -12.01 21.87 4.48
CA SER A 10 -10.83 21.05 4.73
C SER A 10 -9.58 21.94 4.74
N ARG A 11 -9.16 22.37 5.92
CA ARG A 11 -7.89 23.06 6.11
C ARG A 11 -6.83 21.99 5.96
N THR A 12 -6.12 21.98 4.84
CA THR A 12 -4.92 21.15 4.66
C THR A 12 -3.87 21.56 5.68
N ARG A 13 -3.88 20.87 6.82
CA ARG A 13 -2.86 20.98 7.84
C ARG A 13 -1.56 20.41 7.28
N PHE A 14 -0.45 21.11 7.50
CA PHE A 14 0.87 20.55 7.24
C PHE A 14 1.12 19.40 8.20
N MET A 15 1.28 18.21 7.62
CA MET A 15 1.42 16.96 8.35
C MET A 15 2.91 16.66 8.54
N THR A 16 3.34 16.38 9.78
CA THR A 16 4.76 16.13 10.03
C THR A 16 5.18 14.74 9.48
N PRO A 17 6.45 14.53 9.13
CA PRO A 17 6.94 13.21 8.69
C PRO A 17 6.69 12.11 9.73
N GLU A 18 6.76 12.45 11.02
CA GLU A 18 6.45 11.53 12.14
C GLU A 18 4.97 11.15 12.18
N GLU A 19 4.07 12.09 11.90
CA GLU A 19 2.64 11.80 11.83
C GLU A 19 2.32 10.90 10.64
N LEU A 20 2.97 11.14 9.49
CA LEU A 20 2.82 10.30 8.30
C LEU A 20 3.29 8.86 8.54
N SER A 21 4.44 8.68 9.22
CA SER A 21 4.95 7.35 9.54
C SER A 21 4.04 6.63 10.54
N MET A 22 3.58 7.31 11.59
CA MET A 22 2.61 6.77 12.56
C MET A 22 1.32 6.32 11.87
N GLN A 23 0.75 7.16 11.00
CA GLN A 23 -0.45 6.81 10.25
C GLN A 23 -0.22 5.61 9.32
N ALA A 24 0.93 5.53 8.65
CA ALA A 24 1.26 4.40 7.78
C ALA A 24 1.35 3.09 8.57
N VAL A 25 2.04 3.11 9.72
CA VAL A 25 2.17 1.95 10.61
C VAL A 25 0.80 1.51 11.12
N CYS A 26 -0.02 2.42 11.64
CA CYS A 26 -1.37 2.08 12.10
C CYS A 26 -2.26 1.54 10.97
N LYS A 27 -2.23 2.17 9.78
CA LYS A 27 -2.99 1.67 8.61
C LYS A 27 -2.57 0.24 8.23
N GLN A 28 -1.28 -0.07 8.33
CA GLN A 28 -0.76 -1.40 8.02
C GLN A 28 -1.15 -2.44 9.06
N LEU A 29 -1.11 -2.09 10.36
CA LEU A 29 -1.49 -2.98 11.47
C LEU A 29 -2.92 -3.52 11.34
N TYR A 30 -3.85 -2.67 10.91
CA TYR A 30 -5.27 -3.04 10.81
C TYR A 30 -5.73 -3.46 9.42
N ARG A 31 -4.82 -3.52 8.44
CA ARG A 31 -5.19 -3.78 7.06
C ARG A 31 -5.72 -5.20 6.89
N ASN A 32 -6.97 -5.31 6.43
CA ASN A 32 -7.67 -6.57 6.15
C ASN A 32 -7.85 -7.48 7.37
N GLN A 33 -7.86 -6.94 8.58
CA GLN A 33 -8.12 -7.75 9.77
C GLN A 33 -9.60 -8.13 9.83
N ILE A 34 -9.87 -9.44 9.85
CA ILE A 34 -11.22 -9.99 9.94
C ILE A 34 -11.50 -10.28 11.41
N PHE A 35 -12.70 -9.94 11.87
CA PHE A 35 -13.13 -10.19 13.25
C PHE A 35 -14.63 -10.41 13.32
N ARG A 36 -15.08 -11.09 14.38
CA ARG A 36 -16.49 -11.26 14.69
C ARG A 36 -16.97 -10.19 15.68
N GLY A 37 -18.13 -9.62 15.39
CA GLY A 37 -18.70 -8.57 16.24
C GLY A 37 -20.20 -8.43 16.10
N PHE A 38 -20.78 -7.65 17.01
CA PHE A 38 -22.20 -7.35 17.07
C PHE A 38 -22.40 -5.88 16.71
N TYR A 39 -23.19 -5.61 15.68
CA TYR A 39 -23.68 -4.27 15.42
C TYR A 39 -24.85 -3.99 16.36
N VAL A 40 -24.62 -3.13 17.36
CA VAL A 40 -25.51 -2.94 18.51
C VAL A 40 -26.49 -1.80 18.29
N GLU A 41 -25.96 -0.62 17.98
CA GLU A 41 -26.75 0.61 17.86
C GLU A 41 -26.01 1.65 17.02
N ARG A 42 -26.73 2.72 16.67
CA ARG A 42 -26.16 3.93 16.08
C ARG A 42 -26.30 5.08 17.07
N CYS A 43 -25.20 5.64 17.52
CA CYS A 43 -25.17 6.69 18.53
C CYS A 43 -24.63 8.01 17.96
N PHE A 44 -25.09 9.14 18.49
CA PHE A 44 -24.59 10.46 18.12
C PHE A 44 -23.38 10.83 18.98
N ILE A 45 -22.26 11.17 18.33
CA ILE A 45 -21.03 11.55 19.03
C ILE A 45 -20.89 13.05 19.02
N GLN A 46 -21.07 13.67 20.18
CA GLN A 46 -21.02 15.13 20.33
C GLN A 46 -19.65 15.72 19.94
N GLN A 47 -18.54 15.00 20.16
CA GLN A 47 -17.21 15.51 19.83
C GLN A 47 -17.01 15.75 18.33
N ILE A 48 -17.64 14.94 17.47
CA ILE A 48 -17.52 15.04 16.01
C ILE A 48 -18.76 15.70 15.38
N GLY A 49 -19.89 15.70 16.10
CA GLY A 49 -21.15 16.23 15.61
C GLY A 49 -21.84 15.33 14.58
N ASP A 50 -21.59 14.02 14.62
CA ASP A 50 -22.12 13.06 13.65
C ASP A 50 -22.46 11.71 14.29
N TYR A 51 -23.27 10.91 13.60
CA TYR A 51 -23.65 9.57 14.05
C TYR A 51 -22.59 8.53 13.71
N ARG A 52 -22.35 7.61 14.64
CA ARG A 52 -21.47 6.45 14.44
C ARG A 52 -22.19 5.17 14.83
N ASP A 53 -21.85 4.13 14.09
CA ASP A 53 -22.30 2.75 14.30
C ASP A 53 -21.40 2.07 15.31
N VAL A 54 -22.01 1.46 16.32
CA VAL A 54 -21.31 0.81 17.44
C VAL A 54 -21.22 -0.68 17.17
N ILE A 55 -19.99 -1.17 16.99
CA ILE A 55 -19.70 -2.59 16.83
C ILE A 55 -19.00 -3.10 18.09
N ALA A 56 -19.68 -3.93 18.87
CA ALA A 56 -19.09 -4.62 20.02
C ALA A 56 -18.31 -5.85 19.54
N LEU A 57 -17.10 -6.05 20.06
CA LEU A 57 -16.31 -7.24 19.71
C LEU A 57 -16.88 -8.49 20.38
N GLU A 58 -16.79 -9.64 19.70
CA GLU A 58 -17.11 -10.92 20.33
C GLU A 58 -16.03 -11.32 21.36
N ARG A 59 -16.42 -12.05 22.41
CA ARG A 59 -15.52 -12.56 23.46
C ARG A 59 -14.29 -13.34 22.97
N GLY A 60 -14.35 -13.93 21.78
CA GLY A 60 -13.24 -14.63 21.14
C GLY A 60 -12.12 -13.70 20.64
N GLU A 61 -12.42 -12.44 20.35
CA GLU A 61 -11.53 -11.49 19.67
C GLU A 61 -10.60 -10.73 20.64
N ARG A 62 -10.04 -11.43 21.63
CA ARG A 62 -9.21 -10.81 22.70
C ARG A 62 -7.89 -10.23 22.19
N GLU A 63 -7.33 -10.81 21.15
CA GLU A 63 -6.08 -10.32 20.55
C GLU A 63 -6.30 -8.98 19.85
N LEU A 64 -7.40 -8.87 19.10
CA LEU A 64 -7.82 -7.61 18.49
C LEU A 64 -8.17 -6.57 19.55
N GLU A 65 -8.88 -6.94 20.61
CA GLU A 65 -9.16 -6.02 21.73
C GLU A 65 -7.87 -5.44 22.33
N LYS A 66 -6.89 -6.28 22.66
CA LYS A 66 -5.59 -5.83 23.19
C LYS A 66 -4.89 -4.89 22.21
N LEU A 67 -4.94 -5.21 20.92
CA LEU A 67 -4.34 -4.39 19.86
C LEU A 67 -5.04 -3.02 19.76
N LEU A 68 -6.38 -3.00 19.75
CA LEU A 68 -7.19 -1.78 19.71
C LEU A 68 -6.87 -0.88 20.89
N LEU A 69 -6.94 -1.41 22.12
CA LEU A 69 -6.66 -0.65 23.34
C LEU A 69 -5.23 -0.09 23.36
N LYS A 70 -4.23 -0.90 23.02
CA LYS A 70 -2.82 -0.47 22.95
C LYS A 70 -2.63 0.64 21.92
N SER A 71 -3.16 0.46 20.72
CA SER A 71 -3.03 1.45 19.65
C SER A 71 -3.81 2.74 19.95
N ALA A 72 -4.98 2.64 20.58
CA ALA A 72 -5.77 3.80 20.97
C ALA A 72 -5.02 4.65 21.99
N ALA A 73 -4.42 4.02 23.00
CA ALA A 73 -3.59 4.72 23.97
C ALA A 73 -2.39 5.42 23.30
N GLN A 74 -1.70 4.73 22.38
CA GLN A 74 -0.57 5.31 21.64
C GLN A 74 -0.98 6.48 20.74
N LEU A 75 -2.07 6.32 19.98
CA LEU A 75 -2.63 7.38 19.14
C LEU A 75 -3.09 8.57 19.99
N GLN A 76 -3.73 8.31 21.14
CA GLN A 76 -4.17 9.35 22.06
C GLN A 76 -2.98 10.17 22.56
N ILE A 77 -1.92 9.51 23.05
CA ILE A 77 -0.70 10.19 23.53
C ILE A 77 -0.04 11.00 22.41
N PHE A 78 0.06 10.43 21.21
CA PHE A 78 0.68 11.09 20.07
C PHE A 78 -0.09 12.34 19.63
N TYR A 79 -1.41 12.20 19.44
CA TYR A 79 -2.23 13.30 18.97
C TYR A 79 -2.58 14.32 20.04
N GLN A 80 -2.52 14.00 21.34
CA GLN A 80 -2.78 14.99 22.40
C GLN A 80 -1.88 16.23 22.29
N ARG A 81 -0.67 16.09 21.76
CA ARG A 81 0.29 17.18 21.52
C ARG A 81 -0.03 18.01 20.27
N ILE A 82 -0.73 17.42 19.30
CA ILE A 82 -0.86 17.90 17.92
C ILE A 82 -2.29 18.38 17.63
N VAL A 83 -3.29 17.59 18.03
CA VAL A 83 -4.74 17.81 17.93
C VAL A 83 -5.35 17.47 19.30
N PRO A 84 -5.54 18.46 20.20
CA PRO A 84 -6.04 18.20 21.56
C PRO A 84 -7.43 17.57 21.64
N ARG A 85 -8.20 17.64 20.56
CA ARG A 85 -9.56 17.09 20.44
C ARG A 85 -9.66 15.91 19.46
N MET A 86 -8.54 15.26 19.14
CA MET A 86 -8.56 14.11 18.25
C MET A 86 -9.44 13.01 18.85
N TRP A 87 -10.53 12.68 18.16
CA TRP A 87 -11.38 11.58 18.53
C TRP A 87 -10.89 10.29 17.90
N ILE A 88 -10.86 9.20 18.66
CA ILE A 88 -10.46 7.88 18.17
C ILE A 88 -11.70 6.99 18.22
N GLY A 89 -11.99 6.30 17.11
CA GLY A 89 -13.16 5.43 16.97
C GLY A 89 -13.13 4.13 17.77
N ILE A 90 -12.63 4.17 19.00
CA ILE A 90 -12.65 3.07 19.96
C ILE A 90 -13.23 3.61 21.27
N SER A 91 -14.20 2.89 21.83
CA SER A 91 -14.72 3.17 23.16
C SER A 91 -14.71 1.91 24.00
N CYS A 92 -14.43 2.05 25.29
CA CYS A 92 -14.62 0.99 26.26
C CYS A 92 -15.92 1.29 27.00
N THR A 93 -16.95 0.46 26.77
CA THR A 93 -18.24 0.62 27.44
C THR A 93 -18.32 -0.38 28.59
N THR A 94 -18.51 0.12 29.80
CA THR A 94 -18.66 -0.70 31.01
C THR A 94 -20.12 -1.09 31.28
N SER A 95 -21.07 -0.58 30.49
CA SER A 95 -22.48 -0.51 30.89
C SER A 95 -23.42 -1.53 30.25
N ARG A 96 -23.02 -2.23 29.17
CA ARG A 96 -23.93 -3.15 28.46
C ARG A 96 -23.25 -4.45 28.08
N GLN A 97 -23.02 -5.29 29.09
CA GLN A 97 -22.53 -6.65 28.86
C GLN A 97 -23.70 -7.55 28.45
N GLN A 98 -23.79 -7.88 27.16
CA GLN A 98 -24.42 -9.15 26.76
C GLN A 98 -23.41 -10.27 27.00
N GLN A 99 -23.87 -11.47 27.41
CA GLN A 99 -23.02 -12.59 27.88
C GLN A 99 -21.91 -13.04 26.90
N ASN A 100 -21.89 -12.57 25.64
CA ASN A 100 -20.91 -12.93 24.62
C ASN A 100 -20.13 -11.74 24.00
N GLN A 101 -20.20 -10.54 24.59
CA GLN A 101 -19.54 -9.33 24.08
C GLN A 101 -18.37 -8.89 24.97
N LEU A 102 -17.35 -8.30 24.36
CA LEU A 102 -16.28 -7.58 25.06
C LEU A 102 -16.70 -6.15 25.36
N GLU A 103 -16.00 -5.50 26.30
CA GLU A 103 -16.27 -4.11 26.70
C GLU A 103 -15.82 -3.12 25.62
N THR A 104 -14.85 -3.53 24.81
CA THR A 104 -14.31 -2.72 23.72
C THR A 104 -15.25 -2.73 22.52
N CYS A 105 -15.59 -1.52 22.06
CA CYS A 105 -16.43 -1.27 20.89
C CYS A 105 -15.67 -0.42 19.87
N ILE A 106 -15.90 -0.70 18.59
CA ILE A 106 -15.43 0.13 17.48
C ILE A 106 -16.59 1.01 17.02
N LEU A 107 -16.33 2.32 16.93
CA LEU A 107 -17.29 3.31 16.45
C LEU A 107 -16.90 3.71 15.03
N THR A 108 -17.77 3.40 14.07
CA THR A 108 -17.47 3.51 12.63
C THR A 108 -18.67 4.06 11.86
N GLU A 109 -18.56 4.18 10.54
CA GLU A 109 -19.67 4.42 9.62
C GLU A 109 -19.90 3.13 8.82
N LEU A 110 -21.09 2.53 8.96
CA LEU A 110 -21.55 1.40 8.18
C LEU A 110 -22.59 1.85 7.16
N ASN A 111 -22.67 1.12 6.04
CA ASN A 111 -23.66 1.36 5.00
C ASN A 111 -24.87 0.45 5.22
N ASP A 112 -25.94 1.01 5.81
CA ASP A 112 -27.29 0.44 5.87
C ASP A 112 -27.34 -1.06 6.21
N LEU A 113 -26.68 -1.42 7.31
CA LEU A 113 -26.64 -2.78 7.84
C LEU A 113 -27.71 -2.92 8.93
N ALA A 114 -28.40 -4.06 9.02
CA ALA A 114 -29.32 -4.32 10.13
C ALA A 114 -28.56 -4.71 11.41
N PHE A 115 -29.09 -4.39 12.59
CA PHE A 115 -28.51 -4.82 13.86
C PHE A 115 -28.40 -6.34 13.94
N GLY A 116 -27.30 -6.83 14.53
CA GLY A 116 -27.04 -8.26 14.61
C GLY A 116 -25.56 -8.63 14.60
N GLU A 117 -25.31 -9.92 14.43
CA GLU A 117 -23.97 -10.50 14.48
C GLU A 117 -23.41 -10.75 13.08
N TYR A 118 -22.19 -10.28 12.84
CA TYR A 118 -21.56 -10.37 11.54
C TYR A 118 -20.06 -10.63 11.65
N TRP A 119 -19.53 -11.18 10.57
CA TRP A 119 -18.11 -11.10 10.28
C TRP A 119 -17.80 -9.74 9.64
N PHE A 120 -16.89 -9.01 10.24
CA PHE A 120 -16.42 -7.72 9.77
C PHE A 120 -14.98 -7.81 9.31
N CYS A 121 -14.59 -6.88 8.44
CA CYS A 121 -13.21 -6.72 7.98
C CYS A 121 -12.82 -5.24 8.07
N ILE A 122 -11.78 -4.95 8.84
CA ILE A 122 -11.15 -3.63 8.87
C ILE A 122 -10.38 -3.45 7.56
N ARG A 123 -10.83 -2.53 6.71
CA ARG A 123 -10.18 -2.27 5.42
C ARG A 123 -8.97 -1.37 5.58
N THR A 124 -9.13 -0.30 6.35
CA THR A 124 -8.08 0.69 6.62
C THR A 124 -8.53 1.64 7.74
N LEU A 125 -7.62 2.50 8.17
CA LEU A 125 -7.89 3.65 9.03
C LEU A 125 -7.94 4.93 8.18
N ARG A 126 -8.95 5.75 8.41
CA ARG A 126 -9.07 7.10 7.88
C ARG A 126 -8.69 8.08 8.97
N PHE A 127 -7.70 8.92 8.69
CA PHE A 127 -7.32 10.02 9.56
C PHE A 127 -7.88 11.29 8.94
N ARG A 128 -8.72 11.98 9.70
CA ARG A 128 -9.21 13.32 9.40
C ARG A 128 -8.60 14.31 10.39
N ASP A 129 -8.94 15.58 10.24
CA ASP A 129 -8.39 16.66 11.07
C ASP A 129 -8.70 16.48 12.57
N GLU A 130 -9.87 15.92 12.89
CA GLU A 130 -10.37 15.78 14.27
C GLU A 130 -10.79 14.35 14.63
N GLU A 131 -10.67 13.38 13.71
CA GLU A 131 -11.04 11.99 13.99
C GLU A 131 -10.13 10.94 13.34
N VAL A 132 -9.98 9.82 14.03
CA VAL A 132 -9.41 8.57 13.54
C VAL A 132 -10.54 7.55 13.41
N GLN A 133 -10.94 7.27 12.18
CA GLN A 133 -12.08 6.43 11.84
C GLN A 133 -11.63 5.09 11.26
N TYR A 134 -12.17 4.00 11.81
CA TYR A 134 -12.00 2.66 11.23
C TYR A 134 -12.92 2.51 10.03
N LYS A 135 -12.40 2.14 8.86
CA LYS A 135 -13.23 1.81 7.69
C LYS A 135 -13.51 0.32 7.69
N ILE A 136 -14.72 -0.05 8.09
CA ILE A 136 -15.13 -1.46 8.26
C ILE A 136 -16.06 -1.87 7.12
N LYS A 137 -15.93 -3.12 6.67
CA LYS A 137 -16.86 -3.74 5.71
C LYS A 137 -17.43 -5.01 6.32
N MET A 138 -18.75 -5.20 6.23
CA MET A 138 -19.39 -6.48 6.51
C MET A 138 -18.96 -7.52 5.45
N VAL A 139 -18.57 -8.72 5.91
CA VAL A 139 -18.16 -9.86 5.09
C VAL A 139 -19.31 -10.84 4.91
N ARG A 140 -19.93 -11.27 6.02
CA ARG A 140 -21.10 -12.16 6.03
C ARG A 140 -21.87 -12.08 7.36
N PRO A 141 -23.17 -12.38 7.38
CA PRO A 141 -23.93 -12.59 8.63
C PRO A 141 -23.46 -13.86 9.35
N VAL A 142 -23.66 -13.89 10.67
CA VAL A 142 -23.50 -15.10 11.50
C VAL A 142 -24.90 -15.66 11.78
N ASP A 143 -25.15 -16.90 11.35
CA ASP A 143 -26.42 -17.56 11.57
C ASP A 143 -26.61 -17.82 13.08
N SER A 144 -27.62 -17.20 13.68
CA SER A 144 -27.87 -17.22 15.13
C SER A 144 -28.30 -18.60 15.68
N GLN A 145 -28.25 -19.68 14.90
CA GLN A 145 -28.75 -21.01 15.28
C GLN A 145 -27.76 -21.86 16.10
N GLU A 146 -26.49 -21.46 16.24
CA GLU A 146 -25.48 -22.33 16.88
C GLU A 146 -25.28 -22.10 18.38
N SER A 147 -25.80 -21.01 18.96
CA SER A 147 -25.59 -20.70 20.39
C SER A 147 -26.59 -21.34 21.36
N SER A 148 -27.63 -22.04 20.87
CA SER A 148 -28.65 -22.67 21.72
C SER A 148 -28.68 -24.21 21.69
N ARG A 149 -27.79 -24.88 20.94
CA ARG A 149 -27.75 -26.35 20.94
C ARG A 149 -26.68 -26.92 21.88
N SER A 150 -27.17 -27.37 23.03
CA SER A 150 -26.65 -28.44 23.89
C SER A 150 -25.73 -28.05 25.07
N ARG A 151 -26.35 -27.50 26.12
CA ARG A 151 -26.03 -27.87 27.50
C ARG A 151 -27.19 -28.66 28.08
N HIS A 152 -27.33 -29.94 27.74
CA HIS A 152 -28.07 -30.88 28.58
C HIS A 152 -27.43 -32.27 28.50
N SER A 153 -27.36 -32.90 29.69
CA SER A 153 -26.99 -34.28 29.99
C SER A 153 -25.49 -34.67 29.94
N LEU A 154 -24.80 -34.56 31.09
CA LEU A 154 -24.70 -35.67 32.05
C LEU A 154 -23.81 -35.27 33.24
N SER A 155 -24.46 -35.18 34.40
CA SER A 155 -23.86 -35.22 35.72
C SER A 155 -23.47 -36.65 36.09
N SER A 156 -22.24 -36.87 36.56
CA SER A 156 -21.97 -37.77 37.69
C SER A 156 -20.51 -37.70 38.16
N ILE A 157 -20.36 -37.23 39.39
CA ILE A 157 -19.60 -37.85 40.50
C ILE A 157 -18.07 -37.61 40.60
N SER A 158 -17.76 -36.92 41.70
CA SER A 158 -16.63 -37.03 42.65
C SER A 158 -15.18 -36.83 42.20
N GLY A 159 -14.58 -35.79 42.79
CA GLY A 159 -13.13 -35.70 43.00
C GLY A 159 -12.76 -34.39 43.67
N ARG A 160 -12.82 -34.36 45.01
CA ARG A 160 -12.34 -33.26 45.86
C ARG A 160 -10.83 -33.08 45.70
N THR A 161 -10.36 -31.86 45.48
CA THR A 161 -9.18 -31.34 46.19
C THR A 161 -9.20 -29.82 46.26
N LEU A 162 -9.15 -29.35 47.50
CA LEU A 162 -8.89 -27.99 47.98
C LEU A 162 -7.38 -27.82 48.06
N THR A 163 -6.86 -26.71 47.55
CA THR A 163 -5.61 -25.97 47.89
C THR A 163 -5.24 -25.14 46.66
N ASP A 164 -4.69 -23.94 46.70
CA ASP A 164 -4.42 -22.94 47.72
C ASP A 164 -4.16 -21.64 46.92
N ARG A 165 -4.44 -20.50 47.52
CA ARG A 165 -4.08 -19.17 47.00
C ARG A 165 -2.57 -19.07 46.86
N THR A 166 -2.07 -18.31 45.88
CA THR A 166 -1.10 -17.19 46.03
C THR A 166 -0.62 -16.72 44.64
N GLU A 167 -1.08 -15.53 44.24
CA GLU A 167 -0.30 -14.56 43.44
C GLU A 167 0.42 -13.60 44.42
N PRO A 168 1.32 -12.68 44.02
CA PRO A 168 2.22 -12.62 42.86
C PRO A 168 3.67 -12.22 43.28
N THR A 169 4.67 -12.34 42.40
CA THR A 169 5.84 -11.42 42.48
C THR A 169 6.51 -11.19 41.13
N VAL A 170 6.51 -9.90 40.78
CA VAL A 170 7.26 -9.21 39.73
C VAL A 170 8.77 -9.43 39.89
N LYS A 171 9.46 -9.78 38.79
CA LYS A 171 10.85 -9.34 38.52
C LYS A 171 11.06 -9.10 37.03
N GLU A 172 11.04 -7.81 36.73
CA GLU A 172 11.73 -7.07 35.69
C GLU A 172 13.18 -7.54 35.50
N ASN A 173 13.62 -7.62 34.24
CA ASN A 173 15.00 -7.32 33.86
C ASN A 173 15.04 -6.96 32.36
N GLU A 174 15.30 -5.68 32.14
CA GLU A 174 15.74 -5.10 30.88
C GLU A 174 17.03 -5.78 30.37
N LYS A 175 17.12 -5.92 29.05
CA LYS A 175 18.39 -5.70 28.36
C LYS A 175 18.14 -4.95 27.07
N VAL A 176 18.43 -3.65 27.15
CA VAL A 176 18.61 -2.72 26.05
C VAL A 176 19.98 -3.01 25.43
N ASP A 177 20.02 -3.36 24.16
CA ASP A 177 21.19 -3.16 23.32
C ASP A 177 20.77 -2.32 22.11
N SER A 178 21.18 -1.04 22.18
CA SER A 178 21.16 -0.09 21.08
C SER A 178 22.27 -0.44 20.09
N ALA A 179 21.94 -0.51 18.79
CA ALA A 179 22.92 -0.30 17.73
C ALA A 179 22.26 0.45 16.58
N ASN A 180 22.81 1.64 16.33
CA ASN A 180 22.54 2.55 15.23
C ASN A 180 22.69 1.87 13.86
N ASN A 181 21.84 2.25 12.91
CA ASN A 181 22.22 2.71 11.56
C ASN A 181 20.91 3.07 10.84
N SER A 182 20.66 4.37 10.65
CA SER A 182 21.06 5.12 9.45
C SER A 182 20.31 4.66 8.22
N GLU A 183 19.56 5.62 7.69
CA GLU A 183 18.76 5.58 6.48
C GLU A 183 19.46 4.84 5.32
N SER A 184 18.78 3.82 4.79
CA SER A 184 19.00 3.33 3.43
C SER A 184 17.72 2.67 2.93
N TYR A 185 16.92 3.45 2.22
CA TYR A 185 15.96 2.92 1.26
C TYR A 185 16.74 2.26 0.13
N SER A 186 17.02 0.97 0.25
CA SER A 186 17.59 0.19 -0.85
C SER A 186 17.25 -1.29 -0.70
N ASN A 187 16.44 -1.75 -1.65
CA ASN A 187 16.18 -3.14 -2.01
C ASN A 187 15.59 -4.04 -0.90
N ILE A 188 14.26 -4.13 -0.90
CA ILE A 188 13.53 -5.29 -0.37
C ILE A 188 14.06 -6.53 -1.12
N GLY A 189 15.02 -7.21 -0.50
CA GLY A 189 15.73 -8.34 -1.08
C GLY A 189 14.98 -9.64 -0.84
N LEU A 190 15.32 -10.67 -1.62
CA LEU A 190 14.88 -12.06 -1.40
C LEU A 190 15.20 -12.57 0.02
N SER A 191 16.19 -11.97 0.69
CA SER A 191 16.55 -12.24 2.08
C SER A 191 15.47 -11.83 3.08
N ASP A 192 14.82 -10.69 2.87
CA ASP A 192 13.73 -10.21 3.73
C ASP A 192 12.47 -11.07 3.52
N PHE A 193 12.23 -11.52 2.28
CA PHE A 193 11.20 -12.53 2.00
C PHE A 193 11.49 -13.87 2.65
N ALA A 194 12.75 -14.33 2.65
CA ALA A 194 13.12 -15.57 3.34
C ALA A 194 12.93 -15.45 4.85
N ALA A 195 13.27 -14.29 5.44
CA ALA A 195 13.04 -14.00 6.86
C ALA A 195 11.55 -13.93 7.21
N LEU A 196 10.73 -13.30 6.35
CA LEU A 196 9.28 -13.28 6.51
C LEU A 196 8.66 -14.67 6.36
N LEU A 197 9.17 -15.48 5.42
CA LEU A 197 8.72 -16.86 5.20
C LEU A 197 9.11 -17.78 6.36
N SER A 198 10.31 -17.61 6.94
CA SER A 198 10.70 -18.36 8.13
C SER A 198 9.85 -17.98 9.33
N ASN A 199 9.56 -16.69 9.52
CA ASN A 199 8.70 -16.23 10.61
C ASN A 199 7.27 -16.77 10.46
N TRP A 200 6.72 -16.75 9.24
CA TRP A 200 5.42 -17.35 8.95
C TRP A 200 5.40 -18.86 9.19
N ARG A 201 6.46 -19.58 8.80
CA ARG A 201 6.61 -21.02 9.04
C ARG A 201 6.63 -21.33 10.54
N GLU A 202 7.36 -20.57 11.34
CA GLU A 202 7.41 -20.78 12.79
C GLU A 202 6.06 -20.45 13.45
N SER A 203 5.38 -19.37 13.04
CA SER A 203 4.02 -19.08 13.52
C SER A 203 3.03 -20.19 13.20
N ILE A 204 3.08 -20.75 11.98
CA ILE A 204 2.20 -21.86 11.61
C ILE A 204 2.51 -23.13 12.40
N LYS A 205 3.79 -23.45 12.62
CA LYS A 205 4.16 -24.62 13.42
C LYS A 205 3.59 -24.52 14.83
N VAL A 206 3.71 -23.36 15.47
CA VAL A 206 3.19 -23.14 16.83
C VAL A 206 1.66 -23.26 16.83
N THR A 207 0.96 -22.61 15.90
CA THR A 207 -0.50 -22.70 15.82
C THR A 207 -0.99 -24.12 15.53
N VAL A 208 -0.32 -24.86 14.65
CA VAL A 208 -0.68 -26.25 14.34
C VAL A 208 -0.36 -27.17 15.51
N TYR A 209 0.75 -26.95 16.20
CA TYR A 209 1.13 -27.75 17.38
C TYR A 209 0.19 -27.50 18.55
N ASP A 210 -0.17 -26.25 18.83
CA ASP A 210 -1.13 -25.91 19.89
C ASP A 210 -2.53 -26.45 19.58
N PHE A 211 -2.94 -26.44 18.31
CA PHE A 211 -4.20 -27.07 17.88
C PHE A 211 -4.15 -28.60 17.98
N MET A 212 -3.01 -29.23 17.63
CA MET A 212 -2.83 -30.69 17.73
C MET A 212 -2.76 -31.17 19.19
N ALA A 213 -2.09 -30.41 20.05
CA ALA A 213 -1.86 -30.77 21.44
C ALA A 213 -3.11 -30.58 22.30
N ASN A 214 -3.93 -29.57 22.00
CA ASN A 214 -5.05 -29.19 22.85
C ASN A 214 -6.42 -29.74 22.39
N ASP A 215 -6.64 -29.98 21.09
CA ASP A 215 -7.98 -30.31 20.54
C ASP A 215 -8.12 -31.71 19.90
N VAL A 216 -7.06 -32.54 19.87
CA VAL A 216 -7.14 -33.89 19.27
C VAL A 216 -7.69 -34.91 20.27
N ASN A 217 -9.01 -34.91 20.44
CA ASN A 217 -9.73 -36.02 21.06
C ASN A 217 -9.80 -37.21 20.07
N LYS A 218 -9.59 -38.45 20.53
CA LYS A 218 -9.56 -39.67 19.65
C LYS A 218 -10.81 -39.86 18.79
N ARG A 219 -11.92 -39.25 19.17
CA ARG A 219 -13.21 -39.25 18.45
C ARG A 219 -13.28 -38.26 17.29
N ASN A 220 -12.43 -37.22 17.26
CA ASN A 220 -12.39 -36.20 16.21
C ASN A 220 -11.27 -36.43 15.18
N LEU A 221 -10.29 -37.28 15.48
CA LEU A 221 -9.15 -37.58 14.59
C LEU A 221 -9.60 -38.11 13.21
N VAL A 222 -10.65 -38.93 13.17
CA VAL A 222 -11.19 -39.47 11.90
C VAL A 222 -11.76 -38.36 11.02
N GLY A 223 -12.40 -37.35 11.63
CA GLY A 223 -12.91 -36.16 10.94
C GLY A 223 -11.77 -35.33 10.35
N VAL A 224 -10.71 -35.10 11.14
CA VAL A 224 -9.51 -34.38 10.72
C VAL A 224 -8.80 -35.09 9.57
N ILE A 225 -8.64 -36.41 9.63
CA ILE A 225 -8.00 -37.18 8.55
C ILE A 225 -8.82 -37.11 7.25
N ARG A 226 -10.15 -37.25 7.32
CA ARG A 226 -11.03 -37.10 6.13
C ARG A 226 -10.93 -35.70 5.53
N PHE A 227 -10.93 -34.66 6.36
CA PHE A 227 -10.73 -33.29 5.92
C PHE A 227 -9.36 -33.10 5.27
N LEU A 228 -8.30 -33.65 5.85
CA LEU A 228 -6.94 -33.56 5.35
C LEU A 228 -6.80 -34.23 3.97
N VAL A 229 -7.40 -35.40 3.77
CA VAL A 229 -7.41 -36.06 2.46
C VAL A 229 -8.13 -35.20 1.41
N LEU A 230 -9.30 -34.64 1.74
CA LEU A 230 -10.02 -33.75 0.84
C LEU A 230 -9.24 -32.46 0.54
N ALA A 231 -8.55 -31.91 1.53
CA ALA A 231 -7.70 -30.73 1.36
C ALA A 231 -6.52 -31.02 0.43
N ILE A 232 -5.85 -32.17 0.60
CA ILE A 232 -4.76 -32.58 -0.30
C ILE A 232 -5.27 -32.75 -1.74
N VAL A 233 -6.40 -33.41 -1.93
CA VAL A 233 -7.02 -33.57 -3.26
C VAL A 233 -7.35 -32.21 -3.88
N GLY A 234 -7.91 -31.29 -3.09
CA GLY A 234 -8.19 -29.92 -3.53
C GLY A 234 -6.94 -29.15 -3.93
N ILE A 235 -5.87 -29.23 -3.13
CA ILE A 235 -4.59 -28.58 -3.43
C ILE A 235 -3.96 -29.17 -4.69
N VAL A 236 -3.95 -30.49 -4.85
CA VAL A 236 -3.39 -31.15 -6.04
C VAL A 236 -4.19 -30.79 -7.29
N SER A 237 -5.52 -30.84 -7.22
CA SER A 237 -6.39 -30.44 -8.33
C SER A 237 -6.21 -28.97 -8.69
N GLY A 238 -6.11 -28.10 -7.68
CA GLY A 238 -5.84 -26.68 -7.85
C GLY A 238 -4.47 -26.43 -8.49
N LEU A 239 -3.45 -27.19 -8.08
CA LEU A 239 -2.10 -27.09 -8.64
C LEU A 239 -2.07 -27.54 -10.11
N VAL A 240 -2.73 -28.65 -10.44
CA VAL A 240 -2.81 -29.14 -11.83
C VAL A 240 -3.49 -28.11 -12.73
N MET A 241 -4.59 -27.49 -12.29
CA MET A 241 -5.25 -26.44 -13.06
C MET A 241 -4.44 -25.14 -13.11
N GLY A 242 -3.78 -24.78 -12.01
CA GLY A 242 -2.86 -23.65 -11.96
C GLY A 242 -1.70 -23.81 -12.95
N LEU A 243 -1.11 -25.00 -13.05
CA LEU A 243 -0.05 -25.32 -14.01
C LEU A 243 -0.54 -25.27 -15.46
N ARG A 244 -1.76 -25.74 -15.73
CA ARG A 244 -2.35 -25.60 -17.07
C ARG A 244 -2.55 -24.14 -17.44
N PHE A 245 -3.09 -23.35 -16.52
CA PHE A 245 -3.31 -21.93 -16.74
C PHE A 245 -1.99 -21.18 -16.92
N ILE A 246 -0.99 -21.43 -16.06
CA ILE A 246 0.32 -20.78 -16.16
C ILE A 246 1.03 -21.16 -17.45
N GLY A 247 0.88 -22.40 -17.94
CA GLY A 247 1.44 -22.82 -19.22
C GLY A 247 0.85 -22.06 -20.40
N ILE A 248 -0.49 -21.96 -20.46
CA ILE A 248 -1.18 -21.21 -21.52
C ILE A 248 -0.84 -19.72 -21.44
N PHE A 249 -0.80 -19.17 -20.22
CA PHE A 249 -0.40 -17.79 -19.99
C PHE A 249 1.05 -17.54 -20.39
N ALA A 250 1.99 -18.40 -20.00
CA ALA A 250 3.41 -18.25 -20.29
C ALA A 250 3.67 -18.27 -21.80
N VAL A 251 3.00 -19.14 -22.56
CA VAL A 251 3.14 -19.14 -24.03
C VAL A 251 2.63 -17.83 -24.64
N ARG A 252 1.47 -17.33 -24.22
CA ARG A 252 0.94 -16.03 -24.69
C ARG A 252 1.83 -14.87 -24.29
N PHE A 253 2.30 -14.87 -23.04
CA PHE A 253 3.20 -13.86 -22.52
C PHE A 253 4.52 -13.85 -23.28
N LEU A 254 5.10 -15.01 -23.56
CA LEU A 254 6.37 -15.13 -24.29
C LEU A 254 6.21 -14.71 -25.76
N TYR A 255 5.06 -15.00 -26.37
CA TYR A 255 4.72 -14.48 -27.71
C TYR A 255 4.61 -12.95 -27.72
N GLU A 256 3.91 -12.36 -26.74
CA GLU A 256 3.76 -10.91 -26.62
C GLU A 256 5.09 -10.23 -26.27
N LEU A 257 5.88 -10.85 -25.40
CA LEU A 257 7.22 -10.40 -25.03
C LEU A 257 8.18 -10.46 -26.22
N SER A 258 8.07 -11.46 -27.08
CA SER A 258 8.85 -11.55 -28.32
C SER A 258 8.53 -10.39 -29.27
N ARG A 259 7.23 -10.09 -29.45
CA ARG A 259 6.79 -8.93 -30.24
C ARG A 259 7.24 -7.60 -29.64
N PHE A 260 7.16 -7.49 -28.31
CA PHE A 260 7.67 -6.32 -27.59
C PHE A 260 9.17 -6.17 -27.79
N THR A 261 9.93 -7.25 -27.64
CA THR A 261 11.39 -7.25 -27.84
C THR A 261 11.74 -6.81 -29.26
N HIS A 262 11.08 -7.37 -30.28
CA HIS A 262 11.32 -6.96 -31.68
C HIS A 262 11.06 -5.46 -31.90
N THR A 263 10.08 -4.88 -31.22
CA THR A 263 9.75 -3.45 -31.31
C THR A 263 10.71 -2.59 -30.46
N ALA A 264 11.17 -3.11 -29.32
CA ALA A 264 12.03 -2.43 -28.38
C ALA A 264 13.51 -2.43 -28.82
N THR A 265 13.99 -3.49 -29.47
CA THR A 265 15.38 -3.61 -29.94
C THR A 265 15.86 -2.41 -30.77
N PRO A 266 15.13 -1.93 -31.82
CA PRO A 266 15.59 -0.76 -32.56
C PRO A 266 15.59 0.52 -31.71
N ILE A 267 14.66 0.66 -30.77
CA ILE A 267 14.60 1.80 -29.84
C ILE A 267 15.83 1.80 -28.92
N VAL A 268 16.17 0.64 -28.36
CA VAL A 268 17.33 0.46 -27.51
C VAL A 268 18.63 0.71 -28.28
N PHE A 269 18.76 0.20 -29.51
CA PHE A 269 19.93 0.49 -30.34
C PHE A 269 20.08 1.99 -30.64
N LYS A 270 18.98 2.67 -30.96
CA LYS A 270 19.01 4.13 -31.16
C LYS A 270 19.38 4.90 -29.90
N LEU A 271 18.95 4.43 -28.73
CA LEU A 271 19.32 5.01 -27.44
C LEU A 271 20.81 4.83 -27.14
N ILE A 272 21.35 3.64 -27.41
CA ILE A 272 22.79 3.35 -27.26
C ILE A 272 23.61 4.23 -28.21
N ASP A 273 23.20 4.37 -29.48
CA ASP A 273 23.86 5.27 -30.44
C ASP A 273 23.80 6.74 -29.99
N PHE A 274 22.67 7.17 -29.44
CA PHE A 274 22.52 8.50 -28.89
C PHE A 274 23.46 8.73 -27.70
N MET A 275 23.56 7.76 -26.78
CA MET A 275 24.51 7.80 -25.66
C MET A 275 25.95 7.84 -26.14
N ASN A 276 26.32 7.02 -27.13
CA ASN A 276 27.66 7.05 -27.70
C ASN A 276 27.99 8.41 -28.33
N LYS A 277 27.04 9.05 -29.02
CA LYS A 277 27.21 10.41 -29.56
C LYS A 277 27.26 11.47 -28.47
N LEU A 278 26.46 11.34 -27.41
CA LEU A 278 26.45 12.26 -26.29
C LEU A 278 27.82 12.22 -25.58
N VAL A 279 28.32 11.03 -25.27
CA VAL A 279 29.62 10.83 -24.64
C VAL A 279 30.74 11.31 -25.57
N GLY A 280 30.70 10.94 -26.86
CA GLY A 280 31.71 11.40 -27.84
C GLY A 280 31.72 12.92 -28.02
N GLY A 281 30.55 13.55 -28.13
CA GLY A 281 30.43 15.01 -28.19
C GLY A 281 30.92 15.70 -26.92
N PHE A 282 30.64 15.11 -25.75
CA PHE A 282 31.14 15.59 -24.47
C PHE A 282 32.66 15.52 -24.39
N PHE A 283 33.29 14.43 -24.85
CA PHE A 283 34.74 14.32 -24.93
C PHE A 283 35.34 15.35 -25.89
N ILE A 284 34.72 15.58 -27.06
CA ILE A 284 35.18 16.60 -28.01
C ILE A 284 35.10 18.00 -27.37
N LEU A 285 33.99 18.33 -26.71
CA LEU A 285 33.85 19.59 -25.97
C LEU A 285 34.94 19.74 -24.91
N LEU A 286 35.18 18.68 -24.13
CA LEU A 286 36.21 18.68 -23.10
C LEU A 286 37.61 18.91 -23.70
N THR A 287 37.93 18.27 -24.83
CA THR A 287 39.23 18.48 -25.51
C THR A 287 39.35 19.89 -26.11
N MET A 288 38.27 20.47 -26.64
CA MET A 288 38.25 21.85 -27.12
C MET A 288 38.46 22.85 -25.99
N VAL A 289 37.73 22.71 -24.88
CA VAL A 289 37.90 23.55 -23.69
C VAL A 289 39.31 23.38 -23.12
N TRP A 290 39.82 22.15 -23.02
CA TRP A 290 41.18 21.88 -22.55
C TRP A 290 42.24 22.52 -23.47
N LYS A 291 42.08 22.41 -24.80
CA LYS A 291 42.96 23.07 -25.77
C LYS A 291 42.91 24.59 -25.61
N ASP A 292 41.73 25.17 -25.41
CA ASP A 292 41.59 26.63 -25.33
C ASP A 292 42.07 27.20 -23.98
N LEU A 293 41.80 26.50 -22.88
CA LEU A 293 42.22 26.90 -21.53
C LEU A 293 43.70 26.67 -21.25
N ILE A 294 44.29 25.58 -21.76
CA ILE A 294 45.65 25.16 -21.39
C ILE A 294 46.64 25.32 -22.55
N VAL A 295 46.29 24.97 -23.78
CA VAL A 295 47.22 25.03 -24.93
C VAL A 295 47.28 26.41 -25.57
N ASN A 296 46.15 27.14 -25.64
CA ASN A 296 46.08 28.46 -26.27
C ASN A 296 46.39 29.64 -25.33
N ARG A 297 46.71 29.41 -24.06
CA ARG A 297 47.06 30.45 -23.07
C ARG A 297 48.37 31.23 -23.36
N GLY A 298 48.90 31.17 -24.58
CA GLY A 298 50.09 31.91 -24.99
C GLY A 298 50.27 32.14 -26.50
N LYS A 299 49.32 31.72 -27.36
CA LYS A 299 49.44 31.96 -28.82
C LYS A 299 48.55 33.14 -29.22
N LYS A 300 49.18 34.27 -29.55
CA LYS A 300 48.52 35.38 -30.26
C LYS A 300 47.98 34.86 -31.60
N PRO A 301 46.83 35.37 -32.09
CA PRO A 301 46.34 35.02 -33.43
C PRO A 301 47.45 35.30 -34.46
N PRO A 302 47.66 34.43 -35.46
CA PRO A 302 48.58 34.74 -36.54
C PRO A 302 48.14 36.05 -37.19
N LEU A 303 49.07 37.00 -37.28
CA LEU A 303 48.88 38.19 -38.08
C LEU A 303 48.58 37.75 -39.51
N ASP A 304 47.48 38.28 -40.03
CA ASP A 304 46.98 38.10 -41.38
C ASP A 304 48.00 38.70 -42.38
N GLU A 305 48.98 37.90 -42.79
CA GLU A 305 49.97 38.23 -43.82
C GLU A 305 49.38 37.96 -45.21
N ASN A 306 48.17 38.45 -45.46
CA ASN A 306 47.58 38.56 -46.79
C ASN A 306 46.49 39.63 -46.77
N ARG A 307 46.92 40.90 -46.72
CA ARG A 307 46.08 42.02 -47.14
C ARG A 307 46.08 42.11 -48.67
N PRO A 308 44.99 41.78 -49.38
CA PRO A 308 44.75 42.39 -50.68
C PRO A 308 44.36 43.87 -50.48
N LEU A 309 45.02 44.72 -51.26
CA LEU A 309 44.90 46.18 -51.30
C LEU A 309 43.44 46.68 -51.44
N PRO A 310 43.15 47.91 -50.97
CA PRO A 310 41.82 48.50 -51.03
C PRO A 310 41.37 48.84 -52.47
N ARG A 311 40.07 48.63 -52.68
CA ARG A 311 39.25 48.86 -53.89
C ARG A 311 39.59 50.11 -54.70
N LEU A 312 39.77 49.94 -56.01
CA LEU A 312 39.42 50.94 -57.02
C LEU A 312 37.92 50.83 -57.32
N THR A 313 37.21 51.91 -57.04
CA THR A 313 35.84 52.17 -57.44
C THR A 313 35.75 52.30 -58.96
N TYR A 314 34.86 51.55 -59.60
CA TYR A 314 34.30 51.95 -60.89
C TYR A 314 32.77 51.90 -60.82
N GLU A 315 32.21 53.06 -61.14
CA GLU A 315 30.81 53.38 -61.32
C GLU A 315 30.17 52.57 -62.47
N PRO A 316 28.83 52.42 -62.49
CA PRO A 316 28.12 51.51 -63.37
C PRO A 316 27.75 52.16 -64.72
N SER A 317 28.17 51.57 -65.83
CA SER A 317 27.63 51.91 -67.15
C SER A 317 26.35 51.10 -67.44
N ARG A 318 25.22 51.80 -67.39
CA ARG A 318 23.96 51.39 -67.99
C ARG A 318 24.14 51.18 -69.49
N PHE A 319 23.70 50.04 -70.01
CA PHE A 319 23.25 49.93 -71.40
C PHE A 319 21.86 49.28 -71.42
N GLU A 320 20.86 50.12 -71.63
CA GLU A 320 19.60 49.75 -72.29
C GLU A 320 19.90 49.29 -73.71
N ILE A 321 19.41 48.11 -74.13
CA ILE A 321 18.84 47.95 -75.48
C ILE A 321 17.54 47.14 -75.41
N ARG A 322 16.54 47.80 -75.99
CA ARG A 322 15.14 47.49 -76.27
C ARG A 322 14.92 46.31 -77.24
N GLN A 323 13.70 45.77 -77.15
CA GLN A 323 12.87 45.18 -78.23
C GLN A 323 13.27 43.76 -78.71
N ARG A 324 12.35 42.82 -78.98
CA ARG A 324 11.13 42.97 -79.81
C ARG A 324 10.18 41.77 -79.62
N ARG A 325 8.88 42.05 -79.82
CA ARG A 325 7.73 41.12 -79.93
C ARG A 325 7.93 39.93 -80.87
N SER A 326 7.26 38.80 -80.56
CA SER A 326 6.37 38.05 -81.48
C SER A 326 5.81 36.82 -80.71
N THR A 327 4.57 36.87 -80.22
CA THR A 327 3.40 36.13 -80.77
C THR A 327 3.67 34.69 -81.20
N HIS A 328 3.14 33.71 -80.46
CA HIS A 328 2.44 32.59 -81.07
C HIS A 328 1.34 32.01 -80.18
N TYR A 329 0.28 31.59 -80.88
CA TYR A 329 -1.08 31.23 -80.48
C TYR A 329 -1.23 29.78 -79.97
N ASN A 330 -2.37 29.54 -79.29
CA ASN A 330 -3.17 28.30 -79.21
C ASN A 330 -2.63 27.16 -78.31
N SER A 331 -3.43 26.32 -77.63
CA SER A 331 -4.87 26.02 -77.78
C SER A 331 -5.41 25.32 -76.53
N ILE A 332 -6.72 25.47 -76.35
CA ILE A 332 -7.69 24.84 -75.44
C ILE A 332 -7.74 23.30 -75.53
N SER A 333 -8.02 22.62 -74.40
CA SER A 333 -8.98 21.50 -74.22
C SER A 333 -8.92 21.03 -72.75
N ASN A 334 -9.89 21.36 -71.89
CA ASN A 334 -11.17 20.65 -71.63
C ASN A 334 -11.00 19.12 -71.52
N PHE A 335 -11.04 18.59 -70.31
CA PHE A 335 -12.23 18.06 -69.61
C PHE A 335 -12.73 16.73 -70.17
N GLN A 336 -12.71 15.72 -69.31
CA GLN A 336 -13.85 14.84 -69.12
C GLN A 336 -14.05 14.62 -67.63
#